data_AF-A0A848UJ41-F1
#
_entry.id   AF-A0A848UJ41-F1
#
_cell.length_a   1.000
_cell.length_b   1.000
_cell.length_c   1.000
_cell.angle_alpha   90.00
_cell.angle_beta   90.00
_cell.angle_gamma   90.00
#
_symmetry.space_group_name_H-M   'P 1'
#
loop_
_entity.id
_entity.type
_entity.pdbx_description
1 polymer ?
#
loop_
_entity_poly.entity_id
_entity_poly.type
_entity_poly.pdbx_seq_one_letter_code
_entity_poly.pdbx_strand_id
1 'polypeptide(L)'
;MRDDKAGSGLIENETGAQRLPGNALDVSNPDRRARCNLTLKESHRNRHEVLHDGIASAMLDNALGAIVSLTEDIRQVVCLS
;
A
#
# COMPACT_ATOMS: atom_id res chain seq x y z
N MET A 1 -28.29 13.77 1.60
CA MET A 1 -28.04 12.43 1.04
C MET A 1 -26.73 12.52 0.30
N ARG A 2 -25.60 12.24 0.98
CA ARG A 2 -24.30 12.15 0.30
C ARG A 2 -24.28 10.76 -0.32
N ASP A 3 -24.06 10.70 -1.63
CA ASP A 3 -23.78 9.44 -2.32
C ASP A 3 -22.42 8.95 -1.82
N ASP A 4 -22.46 8.13 -0.78
CA ASP A 4 -21.35 7.30 -0.37
C ASP A 4 -21.16 6.24 -1.46
N LYS A 5 -20.46 6.61 -2.55
CA LYS A 5 -19.58 5.61 -3.17
C LYS A 5 -18.55 5.30 -2.11
N ALA A 6 -18.86 4.34 -1.25
CA ALA A 6 -17.85 3.59 -0.52
C ALA A 6 -16.96 2.96 -1.60
N GLY A 7 -15.95 3.70 -2.03
CA GLY A 7 -14.88 3.18 -2.86
C GLY A 7 -14.39 1.92 -2.17
N SER A 8 -14.10 0.88 -2.93
CA SER A 8 -13.85 -0.47 -2.44
C SER A 8 -12.62 -0.59 -1.51
N GLY A 9 -12.12 0.50 -0.93
CA GLY A 9 -10.87 0.63 -0.20
C GLY A 9 -9.63 0.29 -1.03
N LEU A 10 -9.81 0.02 -2.33
CA LEU A 10 -8.74 -0.31 -3.25
C LEU A 10 -8.25 0.96 -3.91
N ILE A 11 -6.98 1.26 -3.70
CA ILE A 11 -6.27 2.42 -4.21
C ILE A 11 -5.27 1.92 -5.24
N GLU A 12 -5.41 2.37 -6.48
CA GLU A 12 -4.60 1.95 -7.62
C GLU A 12 -4.19 3.17 -8.45
N ASN A 13 -2.93 3.21 -8.85
CA ASN A 13 -2.40 4.18 -9.80
C ASN A 13 -2.65 5.66 -9.45
N GLU A 14 -2.81 6.04 -8.18
CA GLU A 14 -3.06 7.43 -7.79
C GLU A 14 -1.78 8.27 -7.81
N THR A 15 -0.67 7.71 -7.35
CA THR A 15 0.62 8.41 -7.26
C THR A 15 1.66 7.85 -8.24
N GLY A 16 2.66 8.66 -8.59
CA GLY A 16 3.80 8.17 -9.39
C GLY A 16 4.59 7.07 -8.68
N ALA A 17 4.71 7.18 -7.36
CA ALA A 17 5.36 6.19 -6.50
C ALA A 17 4.64 4.83 -6.49
N GLN A 18 3.32 4.83 -6.76
CA GLN A 18 2.54 3.62 -6.91
C GLN A 18 2.58 3.07 -8.35
N ARG A 19 2.46 3.95 -9.35
CA ARG A 19 2.45 3.57 -10.78
C ARG A 19 3.76 2.93 -11.24
N LEU A 20 4.89 3.40 -10.73
CA LEU A 20 6.22 2.91 -11.14
C LEU A 20 6.43 1.42 -10.81
N PRO A 21 6.28 0.95 -9.56
CA PRO A 21 6.31 -0.47 -9.23
C PRO A 21 5.01 -1.20 -9.62
N GLY A 22 3.89 -0.49 -9.73
CA GLY A 22 2.58 -1.08 -10.02
C GLY A 22 1.97 -1.85 -8.84
N ASN A 23 2.19 -1.37 -7.62
CA ASN A 23 1.56 -1.93 -6.43
C ASN A 23 0.11 -1.42 -6.27
N ALA A 24 -0.73 -2.21 -5.60
CA ALA A 24 -2.07 -1.82 -5.18
C ALA A 24 -2.12 -1.73 -3.65
N LEU A 25 -2.92 -0.80 -3.13
CA LEU A 25 -3.11 -0.60 -1.71
C LEU A 25 -4.56 -0.88 -1.36
N ASP A 26 -4.78 -1.79 -0.41
CA ASP A 26 -6.10 -2.18 0.06
C ASP A 26 -6.28 -1.76 1.53
N VAL A 27 -7.19 -0.82 1.74
CA VAL A 27 -7.64 -0.31 3.05
C VAL A 27 -9.11 -0.64 3.30
N SER A 28 -9.69 -1.55 2.51
CA SER A 28 -11.12 -1.90 2.57
C SER A 28 -11.50 -2.73 3.79
N ASN A 29 -10.50 -3.38 4.41
CA ASN A 29 -10.75 -4.34 5.47
C ASN A 29 -11.11 -3.61 6.78
N PRO A 30 -12.17 -4.05 7.48
CA PRO A 30 -12.58 -3.46 8.75
C PRO A 30 -11.54 -3.61 9.88
N ASP A 31 -10.48 -4.41 9.70
CA ASP A 31 -9.41 -4.60 10.69
C ASP A 31 -8.47 -3.39 10.86
N ARG A 32 -8.74 -2.28 10.17
CA ARG A 32 -7.97 -1.01 10.20
C ARG A 32 -6.51 -1.21 9.81
N ARG A 33 -6.25 -2.13 8.87
CA ARG A 33 -4.92 -2.38 8.31
C ARG A 33 -4.88 -1.97 6.85
N ALA A 34 -3.77 -1.37 6.46
CA ALA A 34 -3.43 -1.20 5.05
C ALA A 34 -2.63 -2.41 4.57
N ARG A 35 -2.99 -2.95 3.40
CA ARG A 35 -2.24 -4.02 2.72
C ARG A 35 -1.70 -3.50 1.41
N CYS A 36 -0.39 -3.56 1.23
CA CYS A 36 0.27 -3.18 -0.01
C CYS A 36 0.66 -4.45 -0.78
N ASN A 37 0.03 -4.68 -1.93
CA ASN A 37 0.22 -5.86 -2.74
C ASN A 37 1.01 -5.51 -4.01
N LEU A 38 1.98 -6.36 -4.37
CA LEU A 38 2.74 -6.23 -5.60
C LEU A 38 2.81 -7.59 -6.31
N THR A 39 2.41 -7.62 -7.58
CA THR A 39 2.72 -8.76 -8.45
C THR A 39 4.19 -8.63 -8.89
N LEU A 40 5.03 -9.55 -8.43
CA LEU A 40 6.46 -9.52 -8.73
C LEU A 40 6.72 -9.73 -10.22
N LYS A 41 7.63 -8.91 -10.77
CA LYS A 41 8.15 -8.99 -12.13
C LYS A 41 9.67 -8.99 -12.08
N GLU A 42 10.31 -9.41 -13.17
CA GLU A 42 11.77 -9.40 -13.30
C GLU A 42 12.35 -7.99 -13.05
N SER A 43 11.67 -6.95 -13.54
CA SER A 43 12.02 -5.55 -13.31
C SER A 43 11.99 -5.10 -11.84
N HIS A 44 11.43 -5.92 -10.93
CA HIS A 44 11.41 -5.63 -9.49
C HIS A 44 12.56 -6.30 -8.73
N ARG A 45 13.37 -7.11 -9.41
CA ARG A 45 14.47 -7.84 -8.80
C ARG A 45 15.77 -7.04 -8.82
N ASN A 46 16.65 -7.33 -7.87
CA ASN A 46 18.03 -6.86 -7.87
C ASN A 46 18.95 -7.87 -8.59
N ARG A 47 20.26 -7.59 -8.61
CA ARG A 47 21.29 -8.46 -9.22
C ARG A 47 21.38 -9.89 -8.66
N HIS A 48 20.66 -10.18 -7.57
CA HIS A 48 20.62 -11.47 -6.89
C HIS A 48 19.28 -12.19 -7.10
N GLU A 49 18.46 -11.74 -8.06
CA GLU A 49 17.16 -12.32 -8.39
C GLU A 49 16.10 -12.25 -7.27
N VAL A 50 16.31 -11.41 -6.27
CA VAL A 50 15.36 -11.15 -5.17
C VAL A 50 14.76 -9.75 -5.28
N LEU A 51 13.63 -9.51 -4.61
CA LEU A 51 12.98 -8.19 -4.58
C LEU A 51 13.98 -7.10 -4.18
N HIS A 52 14.06 -6.03 -4.98
CA HIS A 52 14.93 -4.90 -4.69
C HIS A 52 14.47 -4.18 -3.41
N ASP A 53 15.39 -4.00 -2.46
CA ASP A 53 15.09 -3.44 -1.14
C ASP A 53 14.47 -2.04 -1.21
N GLY A 54 14.83 -1.23 -2.21
CA GLY A 54 14.22 0.08 -2.45
C GLY A 54 12.75 0.00 -2.89
N ILE A 55 12.35 -1.06 -3.61
CA ILE A 55 10.94 -1.29 -3.97
C ILE A 55 10.16 -1.76 -2.74
N ALA A 56 10.74 -2.68 -1.95
CA ALA A 56 10.15 -3.12 -0.69
C ALA A 56 9.95 -1.93 0.28
N SER A 57 10.95 -1.04 0.36
CA SER A 57 10.89 0.18 1.17
C SER A 57 9.80 1.14 0.69
N ALA A 58 9.66 1.33 -0.64
CA ALA A 58 8.57 2.14 -1.21
C ALA A 58 7.18 1.54 -0.95
N MET A 59 7.05 0.22 -1.00
CA MET A 59 5.80 -0.46 -0.63
C MET A 59 5.45 -0.26 0.85
N LEU A 60 6.45 -0.33 1.74
CA LEU A 60 6.28 -0.08 3.16
C LEU A 60 5.86 1.38 3.43
N ASP A 61 6.51 2.34 2.79
CA ASP A 61 6.15 3.77 2.89
C ASP A 61 4.70 4.03 2.45
N ASN A 62 4.28 3.45 1.32
CA ASN A 62 2.89 3.52 0.85
C ASN A 62 1.90 2.97 1.88
N ALA A 63 2.19 1.81 2.50
CA ALA A 63 1.34 1.22 3.52
C ALA A 63 1.28 2.09 4.79
N LEU A 64 2.40 2.66 5.23
CA LEU A 64 2.48 3.54 6.39
C LEU A 64 1.68 4.83 6.17
N GLY A 65 1.81 5.47 4.99
CA GLY A 65 1.03 6.66 4.65
C GLY A 65 -0.48 6.39 4.68
N ALA A 66 -0.90 5.22 4.20
CA ALA A 66 -2.29 4.78 4.27
C ALA A 66 -2.78 4.56 5.69
N ILE A 67 -1.99 3.90 6.54
CA ILE A 67 -2.32 3.72 7.96
C ILE A 67 -2.50 5.08 8.64
N VAL A 68 -1.60 6.03 8.39
CA VAL A 68 -1.71 7.40 8.93
C VAL A 68 -3.00 8.07 8.45
N SER A 69 -3.35 7.93 7.17
CA SER A 69 -4.60 8.46 6.61
C SER A 69 -5.86 7.81 7.20
N LEU A 70 -5.77 6.58 7.72
CA LEU A 70 -6.86 5.90 8.41
C LEU A 70 -7.00 6.32 9.89
N THR A 71 -5.98 6.98 10.45
CA THR A 71 -5.89 7.30 11.89
C THR A 71 -6.41 8.68 12.30
N GLU A 72 -7.51 9.18 11.72
CA GLU A 72 -8.23 10.32 12.34
C GLU A 72 -8.67 10.02 13.80
N ASP A 73 -8.62 8.75 14.26
CA ASP A 73 -8.74 8.34 15.67
C ASP A 73 -7.77 7.18 16.11
N ILE A 74 -6.62 7.53 16.73
CA ILE A 74 -5.97 6.89 17.92
C ILE A 74 -4.93 5.71 17.83
N ARG A 75 -3.75 5.98 18.46
CA ARG A 75 -2.84 5.26 19.43
C ARG A 75 -2.18 3.88 19.20
N GLN A 76 -2.37 3.14 18.10
CA GLN A 76 -1.49 1.97 17.89
C GLN A 76 -1.27 1.66 16.41
N VAL A 77 0.00 1.48 16.03
CA VAL A 77 0.45 1.10 14.68
C VAL A 77 0.98 -0.34 14.74
N VAL A 78 0.47 -1.22 13.88
CA VAL A 78 0.96 -2.60 13.73
C VAL A 78 1.37 -2.82 12.28
N CYS A 79 2.68 -2.80 12.02
CA CYS A 79 3.26 -3.29 10.78
C CYS A 79 3.41 -4.82 10.86
N LEU A 80 2.83 -5.56 9.92
CA LEU A 80 3.18 -6.97 9.72
C LEU A 80 4.00 -7.07 8.43
N SER A 81 5.22 -7.60 8.58
CA SER A 81 6.11 -8.08 7.53
C SER A 81 5.75 -9.49 7.10
#